data_AF-A0A7L2SWD3-F1
#
_entry.id   AF-A0A7L2SWD3-F1
#
_cell.length_a   1.000
_cell.length_b   1.000
_cell.length_c   1.000
_cell.angle_alpha   90.00
_cell.angle_beta   90.00
_cell.angle_gamma   90.00
#
_symmetry.space_group_name_H-M   'P 1'
#
loop_
_entity.id
_entity.type
_entity.pdbx_description
1 polymer ?
#
loop_
_entity_poly.entity_id
_entity_poly.type
_entity_poly.pdbx_seq_one_letter_code
_entity_poly.pdbx_strand_id
1 'polypeptide(L)'
;SRQYPVFRGRPSGNESQHRLDFQLMLKIRDTLYITGRDQVYTVNLNEVPKSEVTPSKKLTWRSKQQDRENCAMKGKHKDECHNFIKVFVPRNDEMVFVCGTNAFNPMCRYYRLNTLEYDGEEISGLARCPFDARQTNVALFAGKNFSL
;
A
#
# COMPACT_ATOMS: atom_id res chain seq x y z
N SER A 1 -22.07 -4.16 25.21
CA SER A 1 -21.36 -3.35 24.21
C SER A 1 -21.17 -4.19 22.95
N ARG A 2 -21.40 -3.64 21.74
CA ARG A 2 -21.11 -4.39 20.50
C ARG A 2 -19.61 -4.40 20.26
N GLN A 3 -19.01 -5.58 20.14
CA GLN A 3 -17.61 -5.76 19.76
C GLN A 3 -17.56 -5.91 18.24
N TYR A 4 -16.96 -4.94 17.55
CA TYR A 4 -16.77 -4.98 16.11
C TYR A 4 -15.48 -5.71 15.75
N PRO A 5 -15.43 -6.45 14.62
CA PRO A 5 -14.21 -7.05 14.13
C PRO A 5 -13.14 -5.98 13.88
N VAL A 6 -11.89 -6.25 14.26
CA VAL A 6 -10.76 -5.33 14.08
C VAL A 6 -9.71 -5.94 13.16
N PHE A 7 -9.22 -5.14 12.20
CA PHE A 7 -8.06 -5.50 11.39
C PHE A 7 -6.77 -4.99 12.03
N ARG A 8 -5.79 -5.87 12.22
CA ARG A 8 -4.49 -5.54 12.85
C ARG A 8 -3.28 -5.80 11.96
N GLY A 9 -3.47 -6.26 10.73
CA GLY A 9 -2.37 -6.52 9.78
C GLY A 9 -1.60 -7.82 10.00
N ARG A 10 -2.12 -8.75 10.80
CA ARG A 10 -1.45 -10.01 11.13
C ARG A 10 -2.06 -11.16 10.32
N PRO A 11 -1.32 -11.79 9.37
CA PRO A 11 -1.78 -12.99 8.66
C PRO A 11 -1.84 -14.22 9.57
N SER A 12 -0.97 -14.27 10.59
CA SER A 12 -0.92 -15.32 11.61
C SER A 12 -0.66 -14.67 12.97
N GLY A 13 -1.30 -15.18 14.02
CA GLY A 13 -1.24 -14.61 15.38
C GLY A 13 0.16 -14.48 15.97
N ASN A 14 1.15 -15.17 15.39
CA ASN A 14 2.55 -15.17 15.83
C ASN A 14 3.44 -14.12 15.12
N GLU A 15 2.97 -13.37 14.11
CA GLU A 15 3.79 -12.32 13.49
C GLU A 15 3.92 -11.08 14.38
N SER A 16 5.14 -10.53 14.47
CA SER A 16 5.44 -9.30 15.20
C SER A 16 4.60 -8.13 14.66
N GLN A 17 3.93 -7.41 15.57
CA GLN A 17 3.09 -6.29 15.20
C GLN A 17 3.96 -5.10 14.79
N HIS A 18 4.14 -4.92 13.49
CA HIS A 18 4.67 -3.68 12.95
C HIS A 18 3.56 -2.64 12.86
N ARG A 19 3.92 -1.36 13.03
CA ARG A 19 2.96 -0.27 12.82
C ARG A 19 2.47 -0.30 11.37
N LEU A 20 1.15 -0.43 11.21
CA LEU A 20 0.48 -0.42 9.91
C LEU A 20 0.72 0.90 9.16
N ASP A 21 0.67 2.02 9.90
CA ASP A 21 0.67 3.38 9.38
C ASP A 21 -0.18 3.51 8.11
N PHE A 22 -1.45 3.15 8.30
CA PHE A 22 -2.53 3.13 7.33
C PHE A 22 -2.54 4.38 6.44
N GLN A 23 -2.73 4.19 5.14
CA GLN A 23 -2.80 5.28 4.17
C GLN A 23 -4.17 5.35 3.48
N LEU A 24 -4.66 4.25 2.90
CA LEU A 24 -5.97 4.19 2.28
C LEU A 24 -6.58 2.80 2.32
N MET A 25 -7.89 2.75 2.09
CA MET A 25 -8.68 1.54 1.96
C MET A 25 -9.56 1.62 0.72
N LEU A 26 -9.56 0.58 -0.11
CA LEU A 26 -10.36 0.51 -1.33
C LEU A 26 -11.08 -0.84 -1.42
N LYS A 27 -12.39 -0.81 -1.68
CA LYS A 27 -13.16 -2.02 -1.99
C LYS A 27 -13.24 -2.20 -3.50
N ILE A 28 -12.84 -3.38 -3.99
CA ILE A 28 -13.05 -3.79 -5.37
C ILE A 28 -13.72 -5.16 -5.32
N ARG A 29 -14.95 -5.25 -5.84
CA ARG A 29 -15.81 -6.45 -5.72
C ARG A 29 -15.95 -6.84 -4.24
N ASP A 30 -15.59 -8.07 -3.88
CA ASP A 30 -15.67 -8.61 -2.52
C ASP A 30 -14.33 -8.56 -1.78
N THR A 31 -13.34 -7.87 -2.34
CA THR A 31 -12.01 -7.73 -1.73
C THR A 31 -11.82 -6.31 -1.23
N LEU A 32 -11.41 -6.20 0.03
CA LEU A 32 -10.96 -4.95 0.64
C LEU A 32 -9.44 -4.89 0.60
N TYR A 33 -8.91 -3.85 -0.02
CA TYR A 33 -7.48 -3.57 -0.08
C TYR A 33 -7.14 -2.49 0.94
N ILE A 34 -6.16 -2.77 1.80
CA ILE A 34 -5.73 -1.86 2.87
C ILE A 34 -4.25 -1.58 2.67
N THR A 35 -3.89 -0.33 2.44
CA THR A 35 -2.50 0.08 2.22
C THR A 35 -1.91 0.78 3.43
N GLY A 36 -0.60 0.68 3.60
CA GLY A 36 0.10 1.30 4.71
C GLY A 36 1.59 1.44 4.41
N ARG A 37 2.39 1.44 5.48
CA ARG A 37 3.86 1.38 5.37
C ARG A 37 4.29 0.01 4.85
N ASP A 38 5.04 0.02 3.76
CA ASP A 38 5.71 -1.09 3.09
C ASP A 38 4.78 -2.23 2.64
N GLN A 39 3.47 -2.10 2.80
CA GLN A 39 2.52 -3.20 2.76
C GLN A 39 1.22 -2.82 2.05
N VAL A 40 0.66 -3.81 1.35
CA VAL A 40 -0.77 -3.84 0.96
C VAL A 40 -1.36 -5.16 1.43
N TYR A 41 -2.48 -5.10 2.12
CA TYR A 41 -3.22 -6.25 2.61
C TYR A 41 -4.52 -6.41 1.83
N THR A 42 -4.95 -7.66 1.62
CA THR A 42 -6.29 -7.97 1.11
C THR A 42 -7.10 -8.65 2.19
N VAL A 43 -8.39 -8.35 2.26
CA VAL A 43 -9.37 -9.05 3.10
C VAL A 43 -10.51 -9.52 2.21
N ASN A 44 -10.84 -10.80 2.28
CA ASN A 44 -12.04 -11.34 1.64
C ASN A 44 -13.26 -10.98 2.51
N LEU A 45 -14.16 -10.16 1.98
CA LEU A 45 -15.34 -9.68 2.71
C LEU A 45 -16.40 -10.78 2.93
N ASN A 46 -16.30 -11.90 2.22
CA ASN A 46 -17.19 -13.05 2.40
C ASN A 46 -16.79 -13.96 3.58
N GLU A 47 -15.58 -13.78 4.15
CA GLU A 47 -15.01 -14.65 5.19
C GLU A 47 -14.72 -13.91 6.50
N VAL A 48 -15.36 -12.77 6.75
CA VAL A 48 -15.02 -11.89 7.88
C VAL A 48 -15.48 -12.50 9.23
N PRO A 49 -14.56 -12.82 10.16
CA PRO A 49 -14.91 -13.37 11.47
C PRO A 49 -15.59 -12.34 12.37
N LYS A 50 -16.26 -12.81 13.43
CA LYS A 50 -16.95 -11.95 14.41
C LYS A 50 -16.01 -11.12 15.29
N SER A 51 -14.73 -11.49 15.43
CA SER A 51 -13.80 -10.90 16.41
C SER A 51 -12.57 -10.23 15.81
N GLU A 52 -11.86 -10.88 14.88
CA GLU A 52 -10.64 -10.36 14.26
C GLU A 52 -10.67 -10.57 12.76
N VAL A 53 -10.27 -9.55 12.00
CA VAL A 53 -10.17 -9.61 10.54
C VAL A 53 -8.74 -10.00 10.17
N THR A 54 -8.58 -11.15 9.54
CA THR A 54 -7.29 -11.63 9.03
C THR A 54 -7.11 -11.27 7.55
N PRO A 55 -5.92 -10.83 7.13
CA PRO A 55 -5.62 -10.62 5.73
C PRO A 55 -5.54 -11.96 5.00
N SER A 56 -6.17 -12.06 3.83
CA SER A 56 -6.06 -13.21 2.93
C SER A 56 -4.76 -13.22 2.13
N LYS A 57 -4.22 -12.03 1.78
CA LYS A 57 -2.93 -11.86 1.10
C LYS A 57 -2.21 -10.61 1.62
N LYS A 58 -0.89 -10.60 1.44
CA LYS A 58 0.02 -9.55 1.88
C LYS A 58 1.09 -9.29 0.80
N LEU A 59 1.05 -8.11 0.19
CA LEU A 59 2.12 -7.58 -0.64
C LEU A 59 3.11 -6.84 0.24
N THR A 60 4.41 -7.11 0.08
CA THR A 60 5.49 -6.35 0.71
C THR A 60 6.29 -5.60 -0.35
N TRP A 61 6.33 -4.27 -0.24
CA TRP A 61 7.15 -3.41 -1.08
C TRP A 61 7.88 -2.38 -0.23
N ARG A 62 9.05 -2.79 0.27
CA ARG A 62 9.95 -1.94 1.07
C ARG A 62 10.88 -1.13 0.17
N SER A 63 11.23 0.07 0.59
CA SER A 63 12.37 0.80 0.03
C SER A 63 13.66 0.01 0.24
N LYS A 64 14.61 0.13 -0.70
CA LYS A 64 15.93 -0.46 -0.53
C LYS A 64 16.60 0.14 0.69
N GLN A 65 17.39 -0.66 1.41
CA GLN A 65 18.05 -0.22 2.64
C GLN A 65 18.89 1.05 2.40
N GLN A 66 19.62 1.10 1.28
CA GLN A 66 20.40 2.28 0.88
C GLN A 66 19.54 3.53 0.69
N ASP A 67 18.33 3.42 0.11
CA ASP A 67 17.44 4.56 -0.09
C ASP A 67 16.94 5.12 1.25
N ARG A 68 16.67 4.23 2.22
CA ARG A 68 16.25 4.62 3.57
C ARG A 68 17.38 5.34 4.31
N GLU A 69 18.60 4.84 4.18
CA GLU A 69 19.80 5.47 4.75
C GLU A 69 20.07 6.83 4.11
N ASN A 70 20.00 6.92 2.78
CA ASN A 70 20.16 8.16 2.04
C ASN A 70 19.09 9.20 2.43
N CYS A 71 17.84 8.77 2.60
CA CYS A 71 16.75 9.61 3.09
C CYS A 71 17.06 10.18 4.49
N ALA A 72 17.54 9.34 5.41
CA ALA A 72 17.89 9.77 6.76
C ALA A 72 19.10 10.71 6.77
N MET A 73 20.12 10.45 5.93
CA MET A 73 21.28 11.33 5.77
C MET A 73 20.88 12.72 5.24
N LYS A 74 19.80 12.82 4.46
CA LYS A 74 19.20 14.09 4.03
C LYS A 74 18.38 14.80 5.12
N GLY A 75 18.41 14.30 6.35
CA GLY A 75 17.81 14.96 7.53
C GLY A 75 16.36 14.57 7.83
N LYS A 76 15.82 13.52 7.18
CA LYS A 76 14.48 12.98 7.52
C LYS A 76 14.54 12.02 8.69
N HIS A 77 13.46 11.92 9.47
CA HIS A 77 13.40 10.92 10.53
C HIS A 77 13.35 9.51 9.95
N LYS A 78 14.01 8.55 10.62
CA LYS A 78 14.07 7.14 10.16
C LYS A 78 12.68 6.54 9.92
N ASP A 79 11.69 6.93 10.72
CA ASP A 79 10.30 6.47 10.61
C ASP A 79 9.57 7.02 9.37
N GLU A 80 10.05 8.14 8.80
CA GLU A 80 9.55 8.73 7.55
C GLU A 80 10.25 8.11 6.32
N CYS A 81 11.43 7.53 6.49
CA CYS A 81 12.23 6.90 5.44
C CYS A 81 11.80 5.44 5.16
N HIS A 82 10.52 5.29 4.82
CA HIS A 82 9.91 4.03 4.40
C HIS A 82 9.10 4.22 3.12
N ASN A 83 8.61 3.13 2.54
CA ASN A 83 7.69 3.21 1.42
C ASN A 83 6.25 3.23 1.91
N PHE A 84 5.60 4.39 1.94
CA PHE A 84 4.19 4.48 2.28
C PHE A 84 3.36 4.40 1.00
N ILE A 85 2.47 3.41 0.91
CA ILE A 85 1.67 3.17 -0.30
C ILE A 85 0.50 4.16 -0.35
N LYS A 86 0.61 5.17 -1.23
CA LYS A 86 -0.30 6.34 -1.30
C LYS A 86 -1.25 6.29 -2.50
N VAL A 87 -1.00 5.42 -3.46
CA VAL A 87 -1.82 5.24 -4.67
C VAL A 87 -2.07 3.76 -4.86
N PHE A 88 -3.34 3.39 -5.02
CA PHE A 88 -3.77 2.05 -5.37
C PHE A 88 -5.01 2.19 -6.26
N VAL A 89 -4.82 2.18 -7.57
CA VAL A 89 -5.87 2.50 -8.55
C VAL A 89 -5.95 1.41 -9.60
N PRO A 90 -7.10 0.74 -9.77
CA PRO A 90 -7.30 -0.22 -10.85
C PRO A 90 -7.04 0.41 -12.21
N ARG A 91 -6.19 -0.23 -13.01
CA ARG A 91 -5.92 0.19 -14.39
C ARG A 91 -6.95 -0.41 -15.34
N ASN A 92 -7.31 -1.67 -15.09
CA ASN A 92 -8.32 -2.48 -15.76
C ASN A 92 -8.73 -3.64 -14.81
N ASP A 93 -9.46 -4.65 -15.31
CA ASP A 93 -9.92 -5.79 -14.50
C ASP A 93 -8.79 -6.71 -14.00
N GLU A 94 -7.59 -6.64 -14.59
CA GLU A 94 -6.48 -7.55 -14.30
C GLU A 94 -5.35 -6.87 -13.53
N MET A 95 -5.17 -5.56 -13.71
CA MET A 95 -3.98 -4.83 -13.29
C MET A 95 -4.35 -3.65 -12.39
N VAL A 96 -3.52 -3.42 -11.38
CA VAL A 96 -3.59 -2.26 -10.49
C VAL A 96 -2.29 -1.47 -10.57
N PHE A 97 -2.43 -0.15 -10.63
CA PHE A 97 -1.31 0.78 -10.54
C PHE A 97 -1.12 1.20 -9.09
N VAL A 98 0.07 0.96 -8.56
CA VAL A 98 0.40 1.19 -7.15
C VAL A 98 1.60 2.10 -7.07
N CYS A 99 1.52 3.17 -6.28
CA CYS A 99 2.65 4.04 -6.00
C CYS A 99 2.84 4.23 -4.51
N GLY A 100 4.09 4.42 -4.12
CA GLY A 100 4.45 4.78 -2.77
C GLY A 100 5.54 5.83 -2.71
N THR A 101 5.70 6.43 -1.52
CA THR A 101 6.67 7.51 -1.26
C THR A 101 8.11 7.05 -1.44
N ASN A 102 8.36 5.75 -1.26
CA ASN A 102 9.63 5.06 -1.38
C ASN A 102 10.82 5.86 -0.80
N ALA A 103 10.74 6.18 0.50
CA ALA A 103 11.73 6.95 1.23
C ALA A 103 12.06 8.33 0.61
N PHE A 104 11.02 9.13 0.34
CA PHE A 104 11.13 10.42 -0.36
C PHE A 104 11.76 10.30 -1.76
N ASN A 105 11.52 9.19 -2.44
CA ASN A 105 11.83 9.01 -3.85
C ASN A 105 10.68 8.24 -4.52
N PRO A 106 9.54 8.89 -4.80
CA PRO A 106 8.31 8.23 -5.18
C PRO A 106 8.48 7.32 -6.38
N MET A 107 7.95 6.10 -6.26
CA MET A 107 7.98 5.08 -7.32
C MET A 107 6.59 4.50 -7.51
N CYS A 108 6.35 3.98 -8.70
CA CYS A 108 5.13 3.29 -9.08
C CYS A 108 5.45 1.93 -9.71
N ARG A 109 4.53 0.98 -9.60
CA ARG A 109 4.60 -0.37 -10.17
C ARG A 109 3.21 -0.82 -10.60
N TYR A 110 3.16 -1.69 -11.59
CA TYR A 110 1.95 -2.46 -11.88
C TYR A 110 1.98 -3.80 -11.14
N TYR A 111 0.82 -4.19 -10.63
CA TYR A 111 0.60 -5.49 -10.03
C TYR A 111 -0.63 -6.17 -10.62
N ARG A 112 -0.63 -7.49 -10.69
CA ARG A 112 -1.85 -8.26 -10.96
C ARG A 112 -2.83 -8.07 -9.80
N LEU A 113 -4.05 -7.62 -10.08
CA LEU A 113 -5.06 -7.27 -9.07
C LEU A 113 -5.45 -8.45 -8.17
N ASN A 114 -5.51 -9.66 -8.74
CA ASN A 114 -5.94 -10.87 -8.04
C ASN A 114 -4.82 -11.52 -7.22
N THR A 115 -3.57 -11.50 -7.71
CA THR A 115 -2.43 -12.18 -7.07
C THR A 115 -1.50 -11.24 -6.31
N LEU A 116 -1.57 -9.93 -6.57
CA LEU A 116 -0.60 -8.93 -6.14
C LEU A 116 0.83 -9.24 -6.59
N GLU A 117 0.99 -9.92 -7.72
CA GLU A 117 2.29 -10.19 -8.33
C GLU A 117 2.75 -8.98 -9.13
N TYR A 118 4.03 -8.65 -8.97
CA TYR A 118 4.69 -7.54 -9.66
C TYR A 118 4.90 -7.84 -11.13
N ASP A 119 4.59 -6.88 -12.00
CA ASP A 119 4.68 -7.04 -13.46
C ASP A 119 6.11 -6.87 -14.03
N GLY A 120 7.08 -6.44 -13.21
CA GLY A 120 8.49 -6.35 -13.60
C GLY A 120 8.99 -4.94 -13.93
N GLU A 121 8.09 -3.97 -14.16
CA GLU A 121 8.46 -2.59 -14.48
C GLU A 121 8.30 -1.60 -13.30
N GLU A 122 9.38 -0.90 -12.96
CA GLU A 122 9.36 0.23 -12.03
C GLU A 122 9.27 1.54 -12.81
N ILE A 123 8.34 2.39 -12.39
CA ILE A 123 8.03 3.64 -13.06
C ILE A 123 8.27 4.78 -12.06
N SER A 124 8.82 5.90 -12.53
CA SER A 124 8.94 7.11 -11.71
C SER A 124 7.58 7.55 -11.16
N GLY A 125 7.52 7.82 -9.85
CA GLY A 125 6.35 8.33 -9.15
C GLY A 125 6.28 9.86 -9.10
N LEU A 126 7.22 10.57 -9.73
CA LEU A 126 7.18 12.03 -9.83
C LEU A 126 5.88 12.47 -10.51
N ALA A 127 5.21 13.46 -9.92
CA ALA A 127 3.87 13.92 -10.34
C ALA A 127 2.77 12.84 -10.34
N ARG A 128 3.01 11.68 -9.70
CA ARG A 128 2.04 10.58 -9.56
C ARG A 128 1.83 10.13 -8.12
N CYS A 129 2.74 10.48 -7.22
CA CYS A 129 2.72 10.09 -5.82
C CYS A 129 3.50 11.13 -5.00
N PRO A 130 3.04 11.52 -3.80
CA PRO A 130 3.76 12.46 -2.97
C PRO A 130 5.08 11.87 -2.43
N PHE A 131 6.02 12.76 -2.09
CA PHE A 131 7.27 12.39 -1.43
C PHE A 131 7.08 12.07 0.05
N ASP A 132 6.21 12.84 0.71
CA ASP A 132 5.93 12.72 2.14
C ASP A 132 4.57 12.02 2.35
N ALA A 133 4.55 11.01 3.22
CA ALA A 133 3.33 10.24 3.50
C ALA A 133 2.20 11.09 4.11
N ARG A 134 2.54 12.22 4.74
CA ARG A 134 1.57 13.16 5.34
C ARG A 134 0.84 14.02 4.31
N GLN A 135 1.39 14.14 3.10
CA GLN A 135 0.72 14.89 2.04
C GLN A 135 -0.51 14.14 1.54
N THR A 136 -1.61 14.86 1.37
CA THR A 136 -2.82 14.36 0.72
C THR A 136 -2.62 14.31 -0.78
N ASN A 137 -3.23 13.33 -1.44
CA ASN A 137 -3.21 13.18 -2.89
C ASN A 137 -4.53 12.57 -3.36
N VAL A 138 -4.87 12.79 -4.62
CA VAL A 138 -5.93 12.10 -5.34
C VAL A 138 -5.27 11.39 -6.52
N ALA A 139 -5.74 10.22 -6.93
CA ALA A 139 -5.21 9.55 -8.10
C ALA A 139 -6.32 8.77 -8.77
N LEU A 140 -6.44 8.89 -10.09
CA LEU A 140 -7.43 8.16 -10.88
C LEU A 140 -6.95 7.92 -12.31
N PHE A 141 -7.55 6.91 -12.95
CA PHE A 141 -7.46 6.75 -14.40
C PHE A 141 -8.75 7.24 -15.06
N ALA A 142 -8.59 8.05 -16.11
CA ALA A 142 -9.65 8.39 -17.04
C ALA A 142 -9.29 7.81 -18.42
N GLY A 143 -9.90 6.67 -18.76
CA GLY A 143 -9.55 5.90 -19.96
C GLY A 143 -8.12 5.36 -19.88
N LYS A 144 -7.19 5.88 -20.69
CA LYS A 144 -5.76 5.53 -20.65
C LYS A 144 -4.89 6.52 -19.87
N ASN A 145 -5.46 7.66 -19.47
CA ASN A 145 -4.71 8.74 -18.87
C ASN A 145 -4.74 8.62 -17.35
N PHE A 146 -3.58 8.75 -16.72
CA PHE A 146 -3.43 8.85 -15.27
C PHE A 146 -3.44 10.32 -14.86
N SER A 147 -4.16 10.65 -13.79
CA SER A 147 -4.21 11.99 -13.21
C SER A 147 -4.00 11.92 -11.71
N LEU A 148 -3.11 12.78 -11.19
CA LEU A 148 -2.85 13.03 -9.77
C LEU A 148 -3.51 14.36 -9.38
#